data_AF-A0A2T2RVE4-F1
#
_entry.id   AF-A0A2T2RVE4-F1
#
_cell.length_a   1.000
_cell.length_b   1.000
_cell.length_c   1.000
_cell.angle_alpha   90.00
_cell.angle_beta   90.00
_cell.angle_gamma   90.00
#
_symmetry.space_group_name_H-M   'P 1'
#
loop_
_entity.id
_entity.type
_entity.pdbx_description
1 polymer ?
#
loop_
_entity_poly.entity_id
_entity_poly.type
_entity_poly.pdbx_seq_one_letter_code
_entity_poly.pdbx_strand_id
1 'polypeptide(L)'
;MKLQRTTLVFAASALILGGGVYFYESQVASKQRATQQAQKQIFGFEEEQIQSLTIEKGKKTLKFERMKDKKKSWRMMQPKKVSASGGTVVFLLDLLATGKSDRAFTISPSQRQNYGLDNPLARIKFQLNNQETHELILGKPNFNNQLIYALKDPSSQPNQKLEVLLVPNDFQDAVERKLSEWKQEKDTSQE
;
A
#
# COMPACT_ATOMS: atom_id res chain seq x y z
N MET A 1 -33.80 36.95 -36.08
CA MET A 1 -32.54 37.09 -36.86
C MET A 1 -32.28 35.79 -37.60
N LYS A 2 -32.12 35.82 -38.93
CA LYS A 2 -31.87 34.63 -39.76
C LYS A 2 -30.37 34.38 -39.77
N LEU A 3 -29.89 33.35 -39.06
CA LEU A 3 -28.47 33.03 -39.01
C LEU A 3 -27.98 32.67 -40.42
N GLN A 4 -26.89 33.30 -40.86
CA GLN A 4 -26.31 33.02 -42.15
C GLN A 4 -25.66 31.63 -42.13
N ARG A 5 -25.75 30.89 -43.24
CA ARG A 5 -25.23 29.50 -43.36
C ARG A 5 -23.76 29.42 -42.95
N THR A 6 -22.98 30.45 -43.22
CA THR A 6 -21.57 30.58 -42.84
C THR A 6 -21.37 30.58 -41.32
N THR A 7 -22.25 31.24 -40.56
CA THR A 7 -22.21 31.24 -39.09
C THR A 7 -22.45 29.85 -38.51
N LEU A 8 -23.33 29.05 -39.12
CA LEU A 8 -23.57 27.67 -38.70
C LEU A 8 -22.37 26.76 -38.95
N VAL A 9 -21.67 26.95 -40.07
CA VAL A 9 -20.44 26.20 -40.38
C VAL A 9 -19.34 26.52 -39.36
N PHE A 10 -19.12 27.80 -39.06
CA PHE A 10 -18.15 28.19 -38.04
C PHE A 10 -18.52 27.67 -36.64
N ALA A 11 -19.80 27.71 -36.27
CA ALA A 11 -20.27 27.16 -35.00
C ALA A 11 -20.05 25.65 -34.92
N ALA A 12 -20.33 24.90 -35.99
CA ALA A 12 -20.08 23.45 -36.04
C ALA A 12 -18.58 23.13 -35.96
N SER A 13 -17.72 23.86 -36.69
CA SER A 13 -16.27 23.71 -36.60
C SER A 13 -15.74 24.01 -35.20
N ALA A 14 -16.24 25.06 -34.54
CA ALA A 14 -15.87 25.40 -33.17
C ALA A 14 -16.26 24.31 -32.18
N LEU A 15 -17.43 23.69 -32.33
CA LEU A 15 -17.87 22.57 -31.50
C LEU A 15 -17.03 21.31 -31.72
N ILE A 16 -16.65 21.00 -32.97
CA ILE A 16 -15.80 19.85 -33.29
C ILE A 16 -14.39 20.04 -32.72
N LEU A 17 -13.79 21.22 -32.93
CA LEU A 17 -12.46 21.52 -32.41
C LEU A 17 -12.46 21.60 -30.88
N GLY A 18 -13.45 22.28 -30.28
CA GLY A 18 -13.60 22.38 -28.83
C GLY A 18 -13.83 21.01 -28.19
N GLY A 19 -14.69 20.17 -28.78
CA GLY A 19 -14.92 18.79 -28.32
C GLY A 19 -13.67 17.92 -28.45
N GLY A 20 -12.92 18.05 -29.54
CA GLY A 20 -11.66 17.35 -29.76
C GLY A 20 -10.58 17.73 -28.72
N VAL A 21 -10.42 19.03 -28.45
CA VAL A 21 -9.49 19.52 -27.42
C VAL A 21 -9.92 19.05 -26.03
N TYR A 22 -11.20 19.17 -25.69
CA TYR A 22 -11.73 18.72 -24.39
C TYR A 22 -11.50 17.22 -24.17
N PHE A 23 -11.75 16.38 -25.18
CA PHE A 23 -11.52 14.94 -25.08
C PHE A 23 -10.02 14.61 -24.95
N TYR A 24 -9.15 15.28 -25.72
CA TYR A 24 -7.71 15.11 -25.65
C TYR A 24 -7.14 15.52 -24.28
N GLU A 25 -7.51 16.70 -23.78
CA GLU A 25 -7.08 17.20 -22.46
C GLU A 25 -7.55 16.27 -21.33
N SER A 26 -8.79 15.77 -21.40
CA SER A 26 -9.34 14.83 -20.40
C SER A 26 -8.55 13.51 -20.36
N GLN A 27 -8.18 12.97 -21.53
CA GLN A 27 -7.42 11.72 -21.60
C GLN A 27 -5.95 11.89 -21.19
N VAL A 28 -5.31 13.02 -21.54
CA VAL A 28 -3.94 13.35 -21.12
C VAL A 28 -3.88 13.60 -19.61
N ALA A 29 -4.82 14.37 -19.05
CA ALA A 29 -4.91 14.60 -17.61
C ALA A 29 -5.10 13.28 -16.84
N SER A 30 -5.89 12.35 -17.36
CA SER A 30 -6.09 11.03 -16.75
C SER A 30 -4.81 10.18 -16.75
N LYS A 31 -4.07 10.15 -17.86
CA LYS A 31 -2.78 9.46 -17.93
C LYS A 31 -1.73 10.06 -16.99
N GLN A 32 -1.62 11.40 -16.95
CA GLN A 32 -0.68 12.07 -16.06
C GLN A 32 -1.00 11.81 -14.58
N ARG A 33 -2.28 11.81 -14.20
CA ARG A 33 -2.72 11.47 -12.83
C ARG A 33 -2.39 10.02 -12.48
N ALA A 34 -2.66 9.07 -13.38
CA ALA A 34 -2.32 7.67 -13.17
C ALA A 34 -0.80 7.47 -13.00
N THR A 35 0.02 8.11 -13.83
CA THR A 35 1.49 8.05 -13.72
C THR A 35 1.99 8.67 -12.41
N GLN A 36 1.47 9.83 -12.00
CA GLN A 36 1.85 10.46 -10.73
C GLN A 36 1.39 9.64 -9.52
N GLN A 37 0.24 8.97 -9.60
CA GLN A 37 -0.25 8.08 -8.55
C GLN A 37 0.64 6.83 -8.43
N ALA A 38 1.01 6.21 -9.55
CA ALA A 38 1.91 5.06 -9.58
C ALA A 38 3.32 5.41 -9.06
N GLN A 39 3.83 6.61 -9.37
CA GLN A 39 5.13 7.06 -8.88
C GLN A 39 5.20 7.22 -7.36
N LYS A 40 4.05 7.40 -6.68
CA LYS A 40 3.99 7.55 -5.22
C LYS A 40 3.66 6.26 -4.48
N GLN A 41 3.23 5.21 -5.18
CA GLN A 41 2.91 3.94 -4.53
C GLN A 41 4.17 3.31 -3.93
N ILE A 42 4.02 2.73 -2.74
CA ILE A 42 5.10 2.00 -2.07
C ILE A 42 5.40 0.73 -2.88
N PHE A 43 4.36 0.00 -3.27
CA PHE A 43 4.47 -1.20 -4.10
C PHE A 43 3.52 -1.15 -5.31
N GLY A 44 3.82 -1.93 -6.35
CA GLY A 44 3.08 -1.94 -7.62
C GLY A 44 2.42 -3.28 -7.91
N PHE A 45 1.74 -3.87 -6.91
CA PHE A 45 0.99 -5.12 -7.05
C PHE A 45 -0.44 -4.93 -6.55
N GLU A 46 -1.31 -5.87 -6.90
CA GLU A 46 -2.69 -5.96 -6.42
C GLU A 46 -2.78 -6.79 -5.12
N GLU A 47 -3.76 -6.49 -4.28
CA GLU A 47 -4.03 -7.23 -3.03
C GLU A 47 -4.20 -8.74 -3.29
N GLU A 48 -4.84 -9.09 -4.41
CA GLU A 48 -5.10 -10.46 -4.84
C GLU A 48 -3.82 -11.24 -5.19
N GLN A 49 -2.69 -10.57 -5.40
CA GLN A 49 -1.43 -11.25 -5.69
C GLN A 49 -0.77 -11.80 -4.43
N ILE A 50 -1.06 -11.25 -3.25
CA ILE A 50 -0.42 -11.66 -1.99
C ILE A 50 -0.93 -13.02 -1.52
N GLN A 51 -0.02 -13.97 -1.28
CA GLN A 51 -0.30 -15.35 -0.88
C GLN A 51 0.06 -15.65 0.57
N SER A 52 1.13 -15.03 1.08
CA SER A 52 1.55 -15.16 2.47
C SER A 52 1.94 -13.81 3.04
N LEU A 53 1.73 -13.66 4.34
CA LEU A 53 2.02 -12.44 5.08
C LEU A 53 2.61 -12.82 6.44
N THR A 54 3.72 -12.21 6.80
CA THR A 54 4.41 -12.37 8.08
C THR A 54 4.63 -11.01 8.71
N ILE A 55 4.19 -10.84 9.95
CA ILE A 55 4.37 -9.63 10.74
C ILE A 55 5.22 -9.97 11.95
N GLU A 56 6.41 -9.38 12.03
CA GLU A 56 7.32 -9.52 13.16
C GLU A 56 7.29 -8.23 13.97
N LYS A 57 6.87 -8.31 15.25
CA LYS A 57 6.84 -7.18 16.20
C LYS A 57 7.51 -7.58 17.50
N GLY A 58 8.72 -7.08 17.74
CA GLY A 58 9.54 -7.49 18.89
C GLY A 58 9.73 -9.01 18.91
N LYS A 59 9.21 -9.67 19.96
CA LYS A 59 9.28 -11.15 20.11
C LYS A 59 8.07 -11.89 19.54
N LYS A 60 7.09 -11.19 18.97
CA LYS A 60 5.86 -11.79 18.43
C LYS A 60 5.98 -11.91 16.92
N THR A 61 5.59 -13.07 16.39
CA THR A 61 5.50 -13.33 14.95
C THR A 61 4.10 -13.80 14.63
N LEU A 62 3.44 -13.09 13.72
CA LEU A 62 2.17 -13.49 13.13
C LEU A 62 2.45 -13.96 11.71
N LYS A 63 1.99 -15.16 11.37
CA LYS A 63 2.09 -15.67 9.99
C LYS A 63 0.70 -15.98 9.48
N PHE A 64 0.43 -15.59 8.25
CA PHE A 64 -0.84 -15.79 7.58
C PHE A 64 -0.62 -16.36 6.19
N GLU A 65 -1.50 -17.27 5.81
CA GLU A 65 -1.54 -17.85 4.47
C GLU A 65 -2.94 -17.69 3.90
N ARG A 66 -3.01 -17.36 2.61
CA ARG A 66 -4.26 -17.29 1.88
C ARG A 66 -4.75 -18.72 1.59
N MET A 67 -6.01 -18.94 1.87
CA MET A 67 -6.66 -20.23 1.65
C MET A 67 -7.08 -20.38 0.18
N LYS A 68 -6.79 -21.55 -0.41
CA LYS A 68 -7.09 -21.83 -1.84
C LYS A 68 -8.56 -22.15 -2.11
N ASP A 69 -9.28 -22.60 -1.09
CA ASP A 69 -10.66 -23.10 -1.16
C ASP A 69 -11.72 -21.99 -1.14
N LYS A 70 -11.41 -20.81 -0.58
CA LYS A 70 -12.33 -19.68 -0.49
C LYS A 70 -11.62 -18.37 -0.84
N LYS A 71 -12.09 -17.66 -1.87
CA LYS A 71 -11.60 -16.32 -2.23
C LYS A 71 -11.67 -15.40 -1.00
N LYS A 72 -10.58 -14.69 -0.72
CA LYS A 72 -10.40 -13.75 0.41
C LYS A 72 -10.42 -14.38 1.82
N SER A 73 -10.29 -15.71 1.95
CA SER A 73 -10.12 -16.35 3.26
C SER A 73 -8.65 -16.48 3.63
N TRP A 74 -8.32 -16.11 4.87
CA TRP A 74 -6.97 -16.16 5.41
C TRP A 74 -6.91 -17.02 6.67
N ARG A 75 -5.80 -17.73 6.85
CA ARG A 75 -5.54 -18.54 8.04
C ARG A 75 -4.28 -18.05 8.72
N MET A 76 -4.37 -17.82 10.02
CA MET A 76 -3.21 -17.60 10.88
C MET A 76 -2.51 -18.95 11.08
N MET A 77 -1.21 -19.00 10.81
CA MET A 77 -0.35 -20.17 11.00
C MET A 77 0.49 -20.05 12.27
N GLN A 78 0.82 -18.83 12.68
CA GLN A 78 1.50 -18.50 13.94
C GLN A 78 0.88 -17.28 14.61
N PRO A 79 0.81 -17.23 15.95
CA PRO A 79 1.32 -18.22 16.91
C PRO A 79 0.40 -19.45 17.11
N LYS A 80 -0.84 -19.40 16.62
CA LYS A 80 -1.78 -20.52 16.66
C LYS A 80 -2.41 -20.72 15.28
N LYS A 81 -2.65 -21.97 14.90
CA LYS A 81 -3.34 -22.31 13.66
C LYS A 81 -4.85 -22.09 13.81
N VAL A 82 -5.36 -20.95 13.34
CA VAL A 82 -6.78 -20.56 13.45
C VAL A 82 -7.20 -19.73 12.24
N SER A 83 -8.51 -19.65 11.94
CA SER A 83 -9.02 -18.71 10.95
C SER A 83 -8.65 -17.29 11.33
N ALA A 84 -8.14 -16.52 10.37
CA ALA A 84 -7.80 -15.12 10.57
C ALA A 84 -9.03 -14.23 10.39
N SER A 85 -9.03 -13.07 11.02
CA SER A 85 -10.01 -12.03 10.72
C SER A 85 -9.80 -11.55 9.29
N GLY A 86 -10.79 -11.78 8.42
CA GLY A 86 -10.74 -11.33 7.03
C GLY A 86 -10.57 -9.81 6.94
N GLY A 87 -11.34 -9.04 7.72
CA GLY A 87 -11.26 -7.58 7.72
C GLY A 87 -9.90 -7.04 8.15
N THR A 88 -9.32 -7.60 9.21
CA THR A 88 -8.01 -7.15 9.72
C THR A 88 -6.87 -7.46 8.75
N VAL A 89 -6.89 -8.66 8.15
CA VAL A 89 -5.87 -9.04 7.17
C VAL A 89 -6.03 -8.22 5.89
N VAL A 90 -7.24 -8.13 5.33
CA VAL A 90 -7.52 -7.35 4.11
C VAL A 90 -7.13 -5.89 4.29
N PHE A 91 -7.39 -5.28 5.44
CA PHE A 91 -6.96 -3.91 5.72
C PHE A 91 -5.45 -3.71 5.55
N LEU A 92 -4.62 -4.60 6.10
CA LEU A 92 -3.17 -4.50 5.93
C LEU A 92 -2.72 -4.79 4.49
N LEU A 93 -3.37 -5.73 3.80
CA LEU A 93 -3.04 -6.02 2.40
C LEU A 93 -3.38 -4.85 1.48
N ASP A 94 -4.52 -4.18 1.72
CA ASP A 94 -4.93 -2.99 0.99
C ASP A 94 -3.94 -1.84 1.23
N LEU A 95 -3.50 -1.63 2.48
CA LEU A 95 -2.42 -0.67 2.78
C LEU A 95 -1.13 -0.99 2.02
N LEU A 96 -0.75 -2.27 1.90
CA LEU A 96 0.46 -2.65 1.15
C LEU A 96 0.31 -2.44 -0.36
N ALA A 97 -0.86 -2.73 -0.93
CA ALA A 97 -1.12 -2.62 -2.37
C ALA A 97 -1.36 -1.17 -2.82
N THR A 98 -2.10 -0.38 -2.04
CA THR A 98 -2.52 0.98 -2.41
C THR A 98 -1.74 2.08 -1.70
N GLY A 99 -0.98 1.72 -0.67
CA GLY A 99 -0.23 2.64 0.17
C GLY A 99 0.76 3.48 -0.62
N LYS A 100 0.86 4.75 -0.23
CA LYS A 100 1.71 5.74 -0.87
C LYS A 100 2.72 6.30 0.11
N SER A 101 3.91 6.58 -0.41
CA SER A 101 4.90 7.37 0.31
C SER A 101 4.58 8.86 0.11
N ASP A 102 4.53 9.63 1.19
CA ASP A 102 4.45 11.09 1.13
C ASP A 102 5.75 11.67 0.58
N ARG A 103 6.88 11.12 1.05
CA ARG A 103 8.22 11.56 0.68
C ARG A 103 9.22 10.43 0.81
N ALA A 104 10.21 10.42 -0.07
CA ALA A 104 11.37 9.54 0.00
C ALA A 104 12.65 10.36 0.14
N PHE A 105 13.62 9.85 0.88
CA PHE A 105 14.95 10.44 0.98
C PHE A 105 16.00 9.38 1.28
N THR A 106 17.25 9.66 0.91
CA THR A 106 18.34 8.71 1.08
C THR A 106 19.14 9.04 2.33
N ILE A 107 19.48 8.00 3.10
CA ILE A 107 20.35 8.11 4.28
C ILE A 107 21.56 7.20 4.15
N SER A 108 22.60 7.50 4.91
CA SER A 108 23.69 6.55 5.13
C SER A 108 23.28 5.45 6.13
N PRO A 109 23.84 4.24 6.03
CA PRO A 109 23.56 3.15 6.98
C PRO A 109 23.75 3.53 8.46
N SER A 110 24.72 4.39 8.76
CA SER A 110 25.00 4.86 10.14
C SER A 110 23.88 5.71 10.74
N GLN A 111 22.98 6.26 9.91
CA GLN A 111 21.85 7.06 10.36
C GLN A 111 20.59 6.22 10.61
N ARG A 112 20.62 4.90 10.37
CA ARG A 112 19.45 4.01 10.49
C ARG A 112 18.79 4.08 11.88
N GLN A 113 19.59 4.16 12.94
CA GLN A 113 19.11 4.33 14.31
C GLN A 113 18.27 5.59 14.50
N ASN A 114 18.62 6.70 13.83
CA ASN A 114 17.92 7.99 13.97
C ASN A 114 16.46 7.93 13.53
N TYR A 115 16.09 6.93 12.72
CA TYR A 115 14.74 6.72 12.20
C TYR A 115 14.06 5.48 12.82
N GLY A 116 14.64 4.89 13.87
CA GLY A 116 14.09 3.70 14.53
C GLY A 116 14.15 2.44 13.68
N LEU A 117 15.04 2.38 12.68
CA LEU A 117 15.09 1.27 11.72
C LEU A 117 16.04 0.13 12.13
N ASP A 118 16.90 0.34 13.15
CA ASP A 118 17.72 -0.73 13.76
C ASP A 118 16.89 -1.61 14.69
N ASN A 119 15.99 -0.98 15.45
CA ASN A 119 15.00 -1.63 16.32
C ASN A 119 13.61 -1.28 15.79
N PRO A 120 13.18 -1.90 14.68
CA PRO A 120 11.95 -1.52 14.01
C PRO A 120 10.72 -1.80 14.86
N LEU A 121 9.70 -0.96 14.68
CA LEU A 121 8.37 -1.15 15.26
C LEU A 121 7.73 -2.44 14.77
N ALA A 122 7.85 -2.73 13.48
CA ALA A 122 7.48 -4.01 12.90
C ALA A 122 8.22 -4.28 11.58
N ARG A 123 8.33 -5.55 11.21
CA ARG A 123 8.72 -6.00 9.87
C ARG A 123 7.56 -6.74 9.26
N ILE A 124 7.17 -6.33 8.06
CA ILE A 124 6.10 -6.94 7.30
C ILE A 124 6.72 -7.59 6.07
N LYS A 125 6.71 -8.93 6.02
CA LYS A 125 7.19 -9.70 4.88
C LYS A 125 6.02 -10.36 4.21
N PHE A 126 5.98 -10.36 2.89
CA PHE A 126 4.90 -11.00 2.16
C PHE A 126 5.39 -11.57 0.84
N GLN A 127 4.71 -12.62 0.38
CA GLN A 127 5.04 -13.31 -0.84
C GLN A 127 3.87 -13.21 -1.81
N LEU A 128 4.17 -12.90 -3.07
CA LEU A 128 3.23 -12.83 -4.16
C LEU A 128 3.04 -14.19 -4.85
N ASN A 129 2.03 -14.29 -5.70
CA ASN A 129 1.71 -15.50 -6.46
C ASN A 129 2.77 -15.89 -7.51
N ASN A 130 3.59 -14.93 -7.95
CA ASN A 130 4.76 -15.13 -8.80
C ASN A 130 6.02 -15.52 -8.00
N GLN A 131 5.88 -15.81 -6.70
CA GLN A 131 6.95 -16.17 -5.75
C GLN A 131 7.87 -15.01 -5.34
N GLU A 132 7.69 -13.80 -5.87
CA GLU A 132 8.43 -12.62 -5.41
C GLU A 132 8.10 -12.34 -3.94
N THR A 133 9.14 -11.95 -3.20
CA THR A 133 9.04 -11.64 -1.78
C THR A 133 9.44 -10.19 -1.57
N HIS A 134 8.63 -9.48 -0.78
CA HIS A 134 8.88 -8.11 -0.41
C HIS A 134 8.92 -7.98 1.11
N GLU A 135 9.64 -6.95 1.58
CA GLU A 135 9.71 -6.57 2.99
C GLU A 135 9.48 -5.07 3.15
N LEU A 136 8.60 -4.71 4.09
CA LEU A 136 8.44 -3.36 4.59
C LEU A 136 8.85 -3.32 6.06
N ILE A 137 9.91 -2.59 6.37
CA ILE A 137 10.35 -2.35 7.75
C ILE A 137 9.78 -1.02 8.21
N LEU A 138 9.03 -1.02 9.30
CA LEU A 138 8.48 0.18 9.93
C LEU A 138 9.39 0.62 11.07
N GLY A 139 9.85 1.86 11.02
CA GLY A 139 10.69 2.52 12.03
C GLY A 139 9.86 3.24 13.09
N LYS A 140 10.32 4.43 13.50
CA LYS A 140 9.60 5.28 14.45
C LYS A 140 8.68 6.29 13.73
N PRO A 141 7.64 6.81 14.39
CA PRO A 141 6.85 7.92 13.85
C PRO A 141 7.68 9.20 13.72
N ASN A 142 7.23 10.08 12.83
CA ASN A 142 7.75 11.44 12.71
C ASN A 142 7.27 12.30 13.91
N PHE A 143 7.74 13.56 13.97
CA PHE A 143 7.50 14.43 15.14
C PHE A 143 6.02 14.66 15.48
N ASN A 144 5.14 14.75 14.48
CA ASN A 144 3.71 14.98 14.67
C ASN A 144 2.87 13.69 14.66
N ASN A 145 3.51 12.52 14.61
CA ASN A 145 2.90 11.20 14.65
C ASN A 145 1.86 10.94 13.53
N GLN A 146 1.98 11.63 12.39
CA GLN A 146 1.13 11.43 11.21
C GLN A 146 1.73 10.45 10.20
N LEU A 147 3.06 10.36 10.16
CA LEU A 147 3.81 9.54 9.22
C LEU A 147 4.82 8.68 9.99
N ILE A 148 5.15 7.52 9.43
CA ILE A 148 6.16 6.61 9.96
C ILE A 148 7.27 6.42 8.94
N TYR A 149 8.52 6.37 9.41
CA TYR A 149 9.66 6.05 8.55
C TYR A 149 9.61 4.57 8.17
N ALA A 150 9.87 4.25 6.91
CA ALA A 150 9.87 2.87 6.43
C ALA A 150 11.03 2.59 5.46
N LEU A 151 11.50 1.34 5.44
CA LEU A 151 12.36 0.81 4.39
C LEU A 151 11.59 -0.20 3.57
N LYS A 152 11.58 -0.01 2.26
CA LYS A 152 11.08 -0.97 1.29
C LYS A 152 12.25 -1.83 0.79
N ASP A 153 12.06 -3.14 0.77
CA ASP A 153 12.99 -4.13 0.23
C ASP A 153 14.47 -3.83 0.54
N PRO A 154 14.82 -3.66 1.83
CA PRO A 154 16.16 -3.21 2.21
C PRO A 154 17.21 -4.24 1.82
N SER A 155 18.21 -3.79 1.06
CA SER A 155 19.38 -4.60 0.72
C SER A 155 20.16 -5.01 1.97
N SER A 156 20.66 -6.25 1.97
CA SER A 156 21.53 -6.78 3.03
C SER A 156 22.97 -6.25 2.96
N GLN A 157 23.30 -5.40 1.98
CA GLN A 157 24.66 -4.87 1.82
C GLN A 157 24.95 -3.75 2.84
N PRO A 158 26.02 -3.88 3.67
CA PRO A 158 26.25 -2.99 4.82
C PRO A 158 26.58 -1.54 4.47
N ASN A 159 27.04 -1.26 3.25
CA ASN A 159 27.49 0.08 2.82
C ASN A 159 26.58 0.73 1.77
N GLN A 160 25.44 0.13 1.46
CA GLN A 160 24.52 0.69 0.49
C GLN A 160 23.68 1.79 1.14
N LYS A 161 23.59 2.95 0.49
CA LYS A 161 22.68 4.01 0.93
C LYS A 161 21.25 3.48 0.98
N LEU A 162 20.50 3.87 2.00
CA LEU A 162 19.15 3.38 2.25
C LEU A 162 18.14 4.44 1.81
N GLU A 163 17.17 4.05 1.00
CA GLU A 163 16.01 4.90 0.69
C GLU A 163 14.95 4.73 1.78
N VAL A 164 14.73 5.80 2.54
CA VAL A 164 13.71 5.87 3.59
C VAL A 164 12.46 6.52 3.02
N LEU A 165 11.33 5.85 3.22
CA LEU A 165 10.00 6.32 2.87
C LEU A 165 9.31 6.89 4.10
N LEU A 166 8.44 7.88 3.90
CA LEU A 166 7.49 8.37 4.89
C LEU A 166 6.10 7.87 4.50
N VAL A 167 5.58 6.91 5.26
CA VAL A 167 4.29 6.26 4.96
C VAL A 167 3.23 6.65 6.01
N PRO A 168 1.93 6.59 5.70
CA PRO A 168 0.86 6.93 6.65
C PRO A 168 0.94 6.14 7.97
N ASN A 169 0.48 6.74 9.08
CA ASN A 169 0.43 6.08 10.38
C ASN A 169 -0.48 4.83 10.40
N ASP A 170 -1.38 4.66 9.42
CA ASP A 170 -2.24 3.48 9.30
C ASP A 170 -1.43 2.16 9.29
N PHE A 171 -0.19 2.20 8.79
CA PHE A 171 0.73 1.07 8.86
C PHE A 171 1.10 0.68 10.30
N GLN A 172 1.34 1.67 11.16
CA GLN A 172 1.55 1.44 12.59
C GLN A 172 0.26 0.86 13.19
N ASP A 173 -0.87 1.54 13.01
CA ASP A 173 -2.15 1.13 13.58
C ASP A 173 -2.52 -0.31 13.19
N ALA A 174 -2.25 -0.71 11.94
CA ALA A 174 -2.44 -2.08 11.47
C ALA A 174 -1.62 -3.10 12.28
N VAL A 175 -0.32 -2.87 12.49
CA VAL A 175 0.58 -3.83 13.16
C VAL A 175 0.51 -3.78 14.68
N GLU A 176 -0.08 -2.74 15.27
CA GLU A 176 -0.25 -2.61 16.72
C GLU A 176 -1.51 -3.30 17.27
N ARG A 177 -2.41 -3.74 16.40
CA ARG A 177 -3.63 -4.48 16.75
C ARG A 177 -3.36 -5.67 17.67
N LYS A 178 -4.29 -5.93 18.58
CA LYS A 178 -4.18 -7.06 19.52
C LYS A 178 -4.25 -8.38 18.76
N LEU A 179 -3.55 -9.40 19.26
CA LEU A 179 -3.55 -10.75 18.65
C LEU A 179 -4.97 -11.33 18.48
N SER A 180 -5.94 -10.95 19.34
CA SER A 180 -7.33 -11.36 19.22
C SER A 180 -8.01 -10.81 17.95
N GLU A 181 -7.73 -9.56 17.58
CA GLU A 181 -8.31 -8.91 16.39
C GLU A 181 -7.84 -9.53 15.07
N TRP A 182 -6.70 -10.23 15.11
CA TRP A 182 -6.17 -10.97 13.96
C TRP A 182 -6.85 -12.32 13.75
N LYS A 183 -7.66 -12.78 14.70
CA LYS A 183 -8.37 -14.06 14.63
C LYS A 183 -9.81 -13.80 14.28
N GLN A 184 -10.43 -14.72 13.57
CA GLN A 184 -11.86 -14.66 13.33
C GLN A 184 -12.59 -14.70 14.68
N GLU A 185 -13.50 -13.75 14.91
CA GLU A 185 -14.38 -13.77 16.07
C GLU A 185 -15.21 -15.05 16.04
N LYS A 186 -15.33 -15.71 17.20
CA LYS A 186 -16.34 -16.76 17.34
C LYS A 186 -17.68 -16.05 17.35
N ASP A 187 -18.48 -16.28 16.31
CA ASP A 187 -19.85 -15.79 16.24
C ASP A 187 -20.57 -16.27 17.51
N THR A 188 -20.83 -15.34 18.43
CA THR A 188 -21.48 -15.62 19.72
C THR A 188 -23.00 -15.39 19.61
N SER A 189 -23.54 -15.30 18.39
CA SER A 189 -24.96 -15.00 18.11
C SER A 189 -25.89 -16.22 18.26
N GLN A 190 -25.51 -17.23 19.03
CA GLN A 190 -26.28 -18.44 19.30
C GLN A 190 -26.06 -18.84 20.77
N GLU A 191 -26.57 -18.05 21.71
CA GLU A 191 -26.83 -18.50 23.08
C GLU A 191 -28.17 -17.92 23.56
#